data_AF-A0ABD3V1S5-F1
#
_entry.id   AF-A0ABD3V1S5-F1
#
_cell.length_a   1.000
_cell.length_b   1.000
_cell.length_c   1.000
_cell.angle_alpha   90.00
_cell.angle_beta   90.00
_cell.angle_gamma   90.00
#
_symmetry.space_group_name_H-M   'P 1'
#
loop_
_entity.id
_entity.type
_entity.pdbx_description
1 polymer ?
#
loop_
_entity_poly.entity_id
_entity_poly.type
_entity_poly.pdbx_seq_one_letter_code
_entity_poly.pdbx_strand_id
1 'polypeptide(L)'
;MKFVIILAALIAFSYGQTVHPTHEPSVHESFTFFYDYHTHKMVVTNHQNCYIFTLTDQQKVDVHTDPGLTALELQLLPLVDSGTKTEAQKSSLEAGIVSACGHNIRHYYTMS
;
A
#
# COMPACT_ATOMS: atom_id res chain seq x y z
N MET A 1 -59.69 -42.06 3.42
CA MET A 1 -59.16 -43.12 4.31
C MET A 1 -57.75 -42.73 4.76
N LYS A 2 -57.55 -42.63 6.09
CA LYS A 2 -56.26 -42.61 6.84
C LYS A 2 -55.34 -41.39 6.56
N PHE A 3 -55.45 -40.25 7.27
CA PHE A 3 -55.02 -39.98 8.66
C PHE A 3 -53.71 -40.65 9.07
N VAL A 4 -52.61 -39.87 9.00
CA VAL A 4 -51.50 -39.97 9.96
C VAL A 4 -51.08 -38.54 10.31
N ILE A 5 -51.52 -38.12 11.50
CA ILE A 5 -51.09 -36.92 12.20
C ILE A 5 -49.84 -37.33 12.99
N ILE A 6 -48.71 -36.65 12.80
CA ILE A 6 -47.61 -36.70 13.77
C ILE A 6 -47.45 -35.29 14.32
N LEU A 7 -47.96 -35.12 15.52
CA LEU A 7 -47.72 -33.96 16.37
C LEU A 7 -46.36 -34.16 17.03
N ALA A 8 -45.40 -33.28 16.75
CA ALA A 8 -44.25 -33.08 17.61
C ALA A 8 -44.03 -31.58 17.75
N ALA A 9 -44.47 -31.04 18.88
CA ALA A 9 -44.26 -29.67 19.29
C ALA A 9 -42.77 -29.41 19.46
N LEU A 10 -42.20 -28.46 18.71
CA LEU A 10 -40.87 -27.92 19.00
C LEU A 10 -40.88 -26.41 18.72
N ILE A 11 -41.13 -25.67 19.80
CA ILE A 11 -40.45 -24.44 20.22
C ILE A 11 -40.17 -23.45 19.09
N ALA A 12 -40.99 -22.39 19.03
CA ALA A 12 -40.65 -21.17 18.32
C ALA A 12 -39.34 -20.59 18.90
N PHE A 13 -38.20 -20.94 18.32
CA PHE A 13 -36.96 -20.21 18.52
C PHE A 13 -37.07 -18.92 17.73
N SER A 14 -37.54 -17.86 18.38
CA SER A 14 -37.22 -16.50 17.98
C SER A 14 -35.70 -16.36 18.09
N TYR A 15 -34.98 -16.55 16.97
CA TYR A 15 -33.59 -16.16 16.87
C TYR A 15 -33.55 -14.64 16.91
N GLY A 16 -33.46 -14.09 18.12
CA GLY A 16 -33.00 -12.72 18.31
C GLY A 16 -31.60 -12.66 17.72
N GLN A 17 -31.48 -12.09 16.52
CA GLN A 17 -30.20 -11.67 15.97
C GLN A 17 -29.67 -10.61 16.94
N THR A 18 -28.82 -11.01 17.89
CA THR A 18 -28.02 -10.08 18.65
C THR A 18 -27.15 -9.36 17.63
N VAL A 19 -27.46 -8.10 17.35
CA VAL A 19 -26.58 -7.25 16.54
C VAL A 19 -25.39 -6.95 17.43
N HIS A 20 -24.33 -7.75 17.31
CA HIS A 20 -23.07 -7.41 17.97
C HIS A 20 -22.58 -6.09 17.39
N PRO A 21 -22.04 -5.16 18.20
CA PRO A 21 -21.39 -3.98 17.66
C PRO A 21 -20.31 -4.42 16.66
N THR A 22 -20.40 -3.95 15.43
CA THR A 22 -19.32 -4.15 14.47
C THR A 22 -18.10 -3.40 15.01
N HIS A 23 -17.05 -4.12 15.39
CA HIS A 23 -15.79 -3.49 15.79
C HIS A 23 -15.19 -2.75 14.58
N GLU A 24 -14.71 -1.53 14.80
CA GLU A 24 -13.98 -0.78 13.78
C GLU A 24 -12.70 -1.55 13.39
N PRO A 25 -12.47 -1.81 12.09
CA PRO A 25 -11.28 -2.50 11.66
C PRO A 25 -10.04 -1.61 11.83
N SER A 26 -8.91 -2.20 12.22
CA SER A 26 -7.63 -1.50 12.17
C SER A 26 -7.22 -1.28 10.71
N VAL A 27 -6.85 -0.05 10.37
CA VAL A 27 -6.26 0.30 9.07
C VAL A 27 -4.76 0.53 9.29
N HIS A 28 -3.94 -0.17 8.53
CA HIS A 28 -2.49 -0.03 8.59
C HIS A 28 -1.93 0.14 7.19
N GLU A 29 -1.00 1.08 7.07
CA GLU A 29 -0.21 1.30 5.87
C GLU A 29 1.22 1.64 6.27
N SER A 30 2.19 1.20 5.45
CA SER A 30 3.60 1.44 5.69
C SER A 30 4.31 1.77 4.38
N PHE A 31 5.14 2.80 4.42
CA PHE A 31 6.00 3.20 3.31
C PHE A 31 7.46 3.13 3.74
N THR A 32 8.33 2.64 2.87
CA THR A 32 9.79 2.77 3.03
C THR A 32 10.32 3.71 1.96
N PHE A 33 11.13 4.67 2.38
CA PHE A 33 11.81 5.62 1.52
C PHE A 33 13.29 5.26 1.44
N PHE A 34 13.84 5.24 0.23
CA PHE A 34 15.25 4.99 -0.02
C PHE A 34 15.76 5.95 -1.09
N TYR A 35 16.75 6.77 -0.73
CA TYR A 35 17.45 7.60 -1.68
C TYR A 35 18.63 6.85 -2.28
N ASP A 36 18.60 6.62 -3.60
CA ASP A 36 19.74 6.07 -4.32
C ASP A 36 20.67 7.19 -4.79
N TYR A 37 21.84 7.31 -4.17
CA TYR A 37 22.80 8.38 -4.45
C TYR A 37 23.45 8.26 -5.84
N HIS A 38 23.41 7.09 -6.48
CA HIS A 38 23.96 6.88 -7.80
C HIS A 38 23.07 7.45 -8.90
N THR A 39 21.76 7.18 -8.83
CA THR A 39 20.78 7.66 -9.81
C THR A 39 20.07 8.93 -9.41
N HIS A 40 20.28 9.39 -8.17
CA HIS A 40 19.58 10.53 -7.56
C HIS A 40 18.06 10.39 -7.59
N LYS A 41 17.57 9.16 -7.41
CA LYS A 41 16.14 8.84 -7.36
C LYS A 41 15.73 8.53 -5.94
N MET A 42 14.50 8.92 -5.60
CA MET A 42 13.85 8.45 -4.39
C MET A 42 12.96 7.26 -4.74
N VAL A 43 13.23 6.14 -4.08
CA VAL A 43 12.43 4.93 -4.15
C VAL A 43 11.48 4.91 -2.97
N VAL A 44 10.19 4.79 -3.25
CA VAL A 44 9.14 4.63 -2.25
C VAL A 44 8.52 3.25 -2.44
N THR A 45 8.52 2.42 -1.40
CA THR A 45 7.89 1.10 -1.48
C THR A 45 6.72 1.01 -0.53
N ASN A 46 5.63 0.40 -1.02
CA ASN A 46 4.45 0.09 -0.26
C ASN A 46 3.95 -1.29 -0.71
N HIS A 47 3.95 -2.25 0.21
CA HIS A 47 3.61 -3.65 -0.05
C HIS A 47 4.39 -4.27 -1.23
N GLN A 48 3.74 -4.41 -2.39
CA GLN A 48 4.29 -5.04 -3.59
C GLN A 48 4.58 -4.02 -4.71
N ASN A 49 4.47 -2.73 -4.40
CA ASN A 49 4.66 -1.63 -5.34
C ASN A 49 5.94 -0.87 -5.00
N CYS A 50 6.71 -0.56 -6.04
CA CYS A 50 7.89 0.29 -5.94
C CYS A 50 7.72 1.51 -6.85
N TYR A 51 7.67 2.70 -6.26
CA TYR A 51 7.51 3.99 -6.94
C TYR A 51 8.87 4.68 -6.99
N ILE A 52 9.25 5.14 -8.18
CA ILE A 52 10.58 5.64 -8.48
C ILE A 52 10.43 7.09 -8.92
N PHE A 53 10.83 8.00 -8.06
CA PHE A 53 10.77 9.45 -8.27
C PHE A 53 12.12 9.97 -8.73
N THR A 54 12.12 10.77 -9.79
CA THR A 54 13.29 11.57 -10.16
C THR A 54 13.27 12.85 -9.35
N LEU A 55 14.32 13.10 -8.57
CA LEU A 55 14.40 14.29 -7.72
C LEU A 55 14.86 15.50 -8.51
N THR A 56 14.29 16.66 -8.18
CA THR A 56 14.81 17.97 -8.60
C THR A 56 16.16 18.25 -7.94
N ASP A 57 16.94 19.18 -8.47
CA ASP A 57 18.27 19.50 -7.93
C ASP A 57 18.22 20.01 -6.48
N GLN A 58 17.17 20.76 -6.11
CA GLN A 58 16.97 21.18 -4.73
C GLN A 58 16.66 19.99 -3.81
N GLN A 59 15.79 19.08 -4.23
CA GLN A 59 15.44 17.89 -3.43
C GLN A 59 16.63 16.95 -3.22
N LYS A 60 17.57 16.88 -4.18
CA LYS A 60 18.84 16.15 -4.02
C LYS A 60 19.72 16.75 -2.91
N VAL A 61 19.60 18.04 -2.62
CA VAL A 61 20.29 18.66 -1.49
C VAL A 61 19.52 18.41 -0.21
N ASP A 62 18.20 18.59 -0.23
CA ASP A 62 17.32 18.51 0.94
C ASP A 62 17.36 17.11 1.59
N VAL A 63 17.50 16.04 0.78
CA VAL A 63 17.56 14.64 1.23
C VAL A 63 18.71 14.37 2.20
N HIS A 64 19.74 15.22 2.24
CA HIS A 64 20.90 15.09 3.12
C HIS A 64 20.74 15.80 4.47
N THR A 65 19.54 16.31 4.76
CA THR A 65 19.19 16.91 6.06
C THR A 65 17.92 16.26 6.59
N ASP A 66 17.83 16.02 7.90
CA ASP A 66 16.62 15.39 8.47
C ASP A 66 15.34 16.19 8.15
N PRO A 67 15.29 17.53 8.31
CA PRO A 67 14.09 18.30 7.99
C PRO A 67 13.74 18.27 6.50
N GLY A 68 14.76 18.32 5.62
CA GLY A 68 14.58 18.28 4.17
C GLY A 68 14.12 16.91 3.69
N LEU A 69 14.67 15.83 4.24
CA LEU A 69 14.23 14.46 3.97
C LEU A 69 12.78 14.26 4.39
N THR A 70 12.41 14.62 5.62
CA THR A 70 11.02 14.50 6.08
C THR A 70 10.06 15.34 5.23
N ALA A 71 10.44 16.57 4.87
CA ALA A 71 9.61 17.41 4.00
C ALA A 71 9.44 16.77 2.60
N LEU A 72 10.49 16.19 2.04
CA LEU A 72 10.45 15.47 0.77
C LEU A 72 9.55 14.23 0.86
N GLU A 73 9.67 13.40 1.90
CA GLU A 73 8.82 12.21 2.09
C GLU A 73 7.34 12.58 2.14
N LEU A 74 6.99 13.62 2.91
CA LEU A 74 5.62 14.15 2.99
C LEU A 74 5.12 14.72 1.66
N GLN A 75 6.00 15.31 0.85
CA GLN A 75 5.67 15.79 -0.49
C GLN A 75 5.38 14.63 -1.46
N LEU A 76 6.11 13.51 -1.36
CA LEU A 76 6.02 12.39 -2.29
C LEU A 76 4.86 11.42 -1.98
N LEU A 77 4.49 11.25 -0.71
CA LEU A 77 3.38 10.38 -0.29
C LEU A 77 2.09 10.56 -1.11
N PRO A 78 1.51 11.77 -1.23
CA PRO A 78 0.26 11.93 -1.98
C PRO A 78 0.41 11.59 -3.47
N LEU A 79 1.62 11.70 -4.02
CA LEU A 79 1.87 11.37 -5.42
C LEU A 79 1.83 9.86 -5.68
N VAL A 80 2.07 9.01 -4.68
CA VAL A 80 1.92 7.55 -4.82
C VAL A 80 0.48 7.18 -5.20
N ASP A 81 -0.48 7.87 -4.59
CA ASP A 81 -1.90 7.64 -4.78
C ASP A 81 -2.44 8.34 -6.03
N SER A 82 -2.20 9.65 -6.15
CA SER A 82 -2.84 10.49 -7.16
C SER A 82 -1.93 10.93 -8.31
N GLY A 83 -0.63 10.62 -8.23
CA GLY A 83 0.34 11.02 -9.24
C GLY A 83 0.25 10.21 -10.53
N THR A 84 0.72 10.80 -11.62
CA THR A 84 0.88 10.10 -12.89
C THR A 84 2.01 9.08 -12.76
N LYS A 85 1.66 7.80 -12.88
CA LYS A 85 2.58 6.68 -12.80
C LYS A 85 2.58 5.88 -14.10
N THR A 86 3.78 5.55 -14.58
CA THR A 86 3.97 4.65 -15.70
C THR A 86 4.59 3.36 -15.20
N GLU A 87 3.97 2.23 -15.50
CA GLU A 87 4.52 0.93 -15.11
C GLU A 87 5.77 0.62 -15.94
N ALA A 88 6.87 0.29 -15.26
CA ALA A 88 8.15 -0.05 -15.84
C ALA A 88 8.41 -1.56 -15.72
N GLN A 89 9.11 -2.12 -16.71
CA GLN A 89 9.58 -3.49 -16.63
C GLN A 89 10.81 -3.56 -15.73
N LYS A 90 10.91 -4.59 -14.88
CA LYS A 90 12.07 -4.78 -14.00
C LYS A 90 13.41 -4.77 -14.77
N SER A 91 13.42 -5.33 -15.98
CA SER A 91 14.60 -5.40 -16.84
C SER A 91 15.05 -4.05 -17.41
N SER A 92 14.20 -3.02 -17.42
CA SER A 92 14.55 -1.67 -17.86
C SER A 92 15.06 -0.78 -16.72
N LEU A 93 15.11 -1.30 -15.49
CA LEU A 93 15.56 -0.56 -14.32
C LEU A 93 17.01 -0.88 -13.98
N GLU A 94 17.69 0.11 -13.42
CA GLU A 94 19.04 -0.07 -12.90
C GLU A 94 19.05 -1.04 -11.71
N ALA A 95 20.11 -1.85 -11.61
CA ALA A 95 20.21 -2.88 -10.57
C ALA A 95 20.13 -2.29 -9.14
N GLY A 96 20.68 -1.08 -8.94
CA GLY A 96 20.58 -0.36 -7.66
C GLY A 96 19.14 -0.06 -7.27
N ILE A 97 18.32 0.42 -8.22
CA ILE A 97 16.89 0.68 -8.00
C ILE A 97 16.14 -0.60 -7.70
N VAL A 98 16.39 -1.67 -8.47
CA VAL A 98 15.77 -2.98 -8.21
C VAL A 98 16.12 -3.50 -6.82
N SER A 99 17.37 -3.30 -6.38
CA SER A 99 17.81 -3.67 -5.02
C SER A 99 17.13 -2.81 -3.96
N ALA A 100 17.02 -1.50 -4.17
CA ALA A 100 16.34 -0.56 -3.26
C ALA A 100 14.85 -0.88 -3.10
N CYS A 101 14.20 -1.32 -4.17
CA CYS A 101 12.82 -1.79 -4.16
C CYS A 101 12.62 -3.04 -3.28
N GLY A 102 13.65 -3.87 -3.10
CA GLY A 102 13.59 -5.09 -2.29
C GLY A 102 13.01 -6.32 -3.02
N HIS A 103 12.87 -7.43 -2.29
CA HIS A 103 12.67 -8.76 -2.88
C HIS A 103 11.23 -9.12 -3.24
N ASN A 104 10.22 -8.44 -2.68
CA ASN A 104 8.80 -8.82 -2.82
C ASN A 104 7.98 -7.89 -3.72
N ILE A 105 8.64 -7.13 -4.58
CA ILE A 105 7.98 -6.19 -5.49
C ILE A 105 7.47 -6.89 -6.74
N ARG A 106 6.22 -6.60 -7.08
CA ARG A 106 5.54 -7.08 -8.30
C ARG A 106 5.41 -5.98 -9.35
N HIS A 107 5.24 -4.74 -8.90
CA HIS A 107 5.02 -3.61 -9.79
C HIS A 107 6.05 -2.52 -9.54
N TYR A 108 6.63 -2.02 -10.63
CA TYR A 108 7.57 -0.91 -10.61
C TYR A 108 6.94 0.25 -11.36
N TYR A 109 6.94 1.43 -10.76
CA TYR A 109 6.32 2.62 -11.31
C TYR A 109 7.32 3.75 -11.38
N THR A 110 7.54 4.30 -12.57
CA THR A 110 8.24 5.58 -12.70
C THR A 110 7.24 6.71 -12.57
N MET A 111 7.54 7.65 -11.67
CA MET A 111 6.71 8.80 -11.40
C MET A 111 7.16 9.96 -12.29
N SER A 112 6.19 10.64 -12.93
CA SER A 112 6.43 11.78 -13.82
C SER A 112 6.03 13.10 -13.15
#